data_AF-A0A2N2PUT3-F1
#
_entry.id   AF-A0A2N2PUT3-F1
#
_cell.length_a   1.000
_cell.length_b   1.000
_cell.length_c   1.000
_cell.angle_alpha   90.00
_cell.angle_beta   90.00
_cell.angle_gamma   90.00
#
_symmetry.space_group_name_H-M   'P 1'
#
loop_
_entity.id
_entity.type
_entity.pdbx_description
1 polymer ?
#
loop_
_entity_poly.entity_id
_entity_poly.type
_entity_poly.pdbx_seq_one_letter_code
_entity_poly.pdbx_strand_id
1 'polypeptide(L)'
;MQARLRRFVAEFNRRSGATVILTSHYMADVVALCPRVIVIHHGRLIYDGGLSQLAERLVLRGRRSAAAAVTAQLLQRLPVADLTVEDPPLEAVIDQIYQGDLTGLEAPQ
;
A
#
# COMPACT_ATOMS: atom_id res chain seq x y z
N MET A 1 20.88 9.39 2.59
CA MET A 1 20.19 10.69 2.33
C MET A 1 18.77 10.71 2.88
N GLN A 2 17.91 9.74 2.55
CA GLN A 2 16.46 9.76 2.86
C GLN A 2 16.10 9.78 4.36
N ALA A 3 16.86 9.10 5.22
CA ALA A 3 16.57 9.06 6.67
C ALA A 3 16.62 10.45 7.36
N ARG A 4 17.44 11.38 6.85
CA ARG A 4 17.57 12.73 7.42
C ARG A 4 16.36 13.60 7.09
N LEU A 5 15.85 13.49 5.86
CA LEU A 5 14.61 14.14 5.44
C LEU A 5 13.44 13.65 6.29
N ARG A 6 13.29 12.32 6.44
CA ARG A 6 12.20 11.73 7.23
C ARG A 6 12.19 12.24 8.67
N ARG A 7 13.37 12.23 9.30
CA ARG A 7 13.52 12.71 10.67
C ARG A 7 13.15 14.19 10.80
N PHE A 8 13.62 15.02 9.87
CA PHE A 8 13.31 16.45 9.86
C PHE A 8 11.81 16.72 9.72
N VAL A 9 11.15 16.11 8.73
CA VAL A 9 9.71 16.33 8.47
C VAL A 9 8.87 15.88 9.67
N ALA A 10 9.15 14.69 10.20
CA ALA A 10 8.43 14.16 11.35
C ALA A 10 8.62 15.03 12.60
N GLU A 11 9.83 15.54 12.83
CA GLU A 11 10.12 16.40 13.98
C GLU A 11 9.55 17.82 13.80
N PHE A 12 9.57 18.36 12.59
CA PHE A 12 8.95 19.63 12.27
C PHE A 12 7.44 19.59 12.52
N ASN A 13 6.73 18.58 12.02
CA ASN A 13 5.30 18.40 12.24
C ASN A 13 4.98 18.31 13.75
N ARG A 14 5.75 17.51 14.51
CA ARG A 14 5.57 17.40 15.98
C ARG A 14 5.83 18.70 16.74
N ARG A 15 6.87 19.46 16.38
CA ARG A 15 7.26 20.67 17.11
C ARG A 15 6.41 21.89 16.79
N SER A 16 5.97 22.02 15.54
CA SER A 16 5.24 23.19 15.06
C SER A 16 3.73 23.00 15.04
N GLY A 17 3.24 21.75 15.08
CA GLY A 17 1.83 21.44 14.85
C GLY A 17 1.37 21.74 13.41
N ALA A 18 2.29 22.05 12.50
CA ALA A 18 1.96 22.39 11.11
C ALA A 18 1.43 21.16 10.36
N THR A 19 0.37 21.35 9.57
CA THR A 19 -0.09 20.33 8.62
C THR A 19 0.91 20.23 7.47
N VAL A 20 1.42 19.03 7.21
CA VAL A 20 2.37 18.76 6.13
C VAL A 20 1.67 17.93 5.06
N ILE A 21 1.65 18.43 3.82
CA ILE A 21 1.21 17.67 2.65
C ILE A 21 2.48 17.23 1.92
N LEU A 22 2.66 15.91 1.79
CA LEU A 22 3.77 15.30 1.08
C LEU A 22 3.26 14.65 -0.20
N THR A 23 3.82 15.06 -1.33
CA THR A 23 3.70 14.32 -2.60
C THR A 23 5.04 13.65 -2.87
N SER A 24 5.04 12.34 -3.05
CA SER A 24 6.25 11.56 -3.29
C SER A 24 5.94 10.35 -4.15
N HIS A 25 6.84 10.05 -5.07
CA HIS A 25 6.85 8.78 -5.79
C HIS A 25 7.73 7.72 -5.10
N TYR A 26 8.43 8.07 -4.01
CA TYR A 26 9.20 7.13 -3.21
C TYR A 26 8.34 6.56 -2.07
N MET A 27 7.88 5.32 -2.22
CA MET A 27 6.98 4.69 -1.24
C MET A 27 7.56 4.55 0.16
N ALA A 28 8.87 4.35 0.28
CA ALA A 28 9.52 4.30 1.58
C ALA A 28 9.40 5.64 2.37
N ASP A 29 9.25 6.78 1.68
CA ASP A 29 8.99 8.07 2.35
C ASP A 29 7.52 8.19 2.74
N VAL A 30 6.59 7.75 1.89
CA VAL A 30 5.14 7.72 2.19
C VAL A 30 4.85 6.84 3.39
N VAL A 31 5.36 5.61 3.41
CA VAL A 31 5.20 4.65 4.52
C VAL A 31 5.77 5.23 5.82
N ALA A 32 6.91 5.93 5.75
CA ALA A 32 7.57 6.44 6.95
C ALA A 32 6.99 7.75 7.49
N LEU A 33 6.34 8.56 6.65
CA LEU A 33 5.93 9.93 7.00
C LEU A 33 4.42 10.17 6.99
N CYS A 34 3.65 9.36 6.25
CA CYS A 34 2.24 9.62 6.00
C CYS A 34 1.35 8.57 6.68
N PRO A 35 0.82 8.84 7.89
CA PRO A 35 -0.17 7.97 8.52
C PRO A 35 -1.52 7.99 7.78
N ARG A 36 -1.85 9.10 7.12
CA ARG A 36 -3.02 9.29 6.25
C ARG A 36 -2.55 9.54 4.82
N VAL A 37 -3.23 8.94 3.86
CA VAL A 37 -2.96 9.10 2.42
C VAL A 37 -4.24 9.46 1.68
N ILE A 38 -4.05 10.29 0.66
CA ILE A 38 -5.09 10.74 -0.25
C ILE A 38 -4.66 10.25 -1.64
N VAL A 39 -5.49 9.48 -2.31
CA VAL A 39 -5.20 8.96 -3.65
C VAL A 39 -6.13 9.66 -4.64
N ILE A 40 -5.51 10.29 -5.64
CA ILE A 40 -6.20 11.02 -6.70
C ILE A 40 -5.85 10.37 -8.03
N HIS A 41 -6.87 10.06 -8.83
CA HIS A 41 -6.71 9.43 -10.13
C HIS A 41 -7.63 10.11 -11.15
N HIS A 42 -7.06 10.49 -12.30
CA HIS A 42 -7.77 11.25 -13.34
C HIS A 42 -8.58 12.45 -12.80
N GLY A 43 -8.01 13.19 -11.84
CA GLY A 43 -8.65 14.36 -11.25
C GLY A 43 -9.76 14.05 -10.23
N ARG A 44 -9.99 12.78 -9.90
CA ARG A 44 -10.98 12.36 -8.90
C ARG A 44 -10.29 11.83 -7.65
N LEU A 45 -10.78 12.25 -6.48
CA LEU A 45 -10.40 11.66 -5.20
C LEU A 45 -11.00 10.26 -5.11
N ILE A 46 -10.14 9.24 -5.07
CA ILE A 46 -10.57 7.84 -4.99
C ILE A 46 -10.36 7.25 -3.61
N TYR A 47 -9.45 7.79 -2.79
CA TYR A 47 -9.26 7.33 -1.43
C TYR A 47 -8.78 8.46 -0.52
N ASP A 48 -9.28 8.48 0.72
CA ASP A 48 -8.83 9.36 1.78
C ASP A 48 -8.93 8.63 3.12
N GLY A 49 -7.80 8.26 3.70
CA GLY A 49 -7.80 7.46 4.92
C GLY A 49 -6.41 6.98 5.36
N GLY A 50 -6.37 6.04 6.29
CA GLY A 50 -5.11 5.49 6.81
C GLY A 50 -4.35 4.69 5.76
N LEU A 51 -3.01 4.79 5.74
CA LEU A 51 -2.20 4.01 4.80
C LEU A 51 -2.31 2.50 5.04
N SER A 52 -2.37 2.06 6.31
CA SER A 52 -2.57 0.66 6.67
C SER A 52 -3.91 0.10 6.18
N GLN A 53 -4.98 0.89 6.31
CA GLN A 53 -6.30 0.52 5.81
C GLN A 53 -6.35 0.44 4.29
N LEU A 54 -5.60 1.31 3.59
CA LEU A 54 -5.45 1.22 2.15
C LEU A 54 -4.75 -0.09 1.77
N ALA A 55 -3.64 -0.41 2.42
CA ALA A 55 -2.89 -1.65 2.24
C ALA A 55 -3.78 -2.89 2.39
N GLU A 56 -4.53 -2.97 3.50
CA GLU A 56 -5.45 -4.08 3.79
C GLU A 56 -6.55 -4.20 2.73
N ARG A 57 -7.17 -3.08 2.32
CA ARG A 57 -8.22 -3.08 1.27
C ARG A 57 -7.68 -3.61 -0.06
N LEU A 58 -6.44 -3.29 -0.39
CA LEU A 58 -5.80 -3.74 -1.63
C LEU A 58 -5.46 -5.22 -1.57
N VAL A 59 -4.95 -5.71 -0.44
CA VAL A 59 -4.72 -7.15 -0.20
C VAL A 59 -6.03 -7.95 -0.31
N LEU A 60 -7.12 -7.45 0.27
CA LEU A 60 -8.44 -8.11 0.21
C LEU A 60 -9.08 -8.09 -1.19
N ARG A 61 -8.80 -7.06 -2.00
CA ARG A 61 -9.32 -6.91 -3.38
C ARG A 61 -8.47 -7.66 -4.41
N GLY A 62 -7.20 -7.92 -4.12
CA GLY A 62 -6.33 -8.89 -4.80
C GLY A 62 -6.80 -10.36 -4.64
N ARG A 63 -8.12 -10.59 -4.55
CA ARG A 63 -8.82 -11.86 -4.29
C ARG A 63 -8.40 -12.51 -2.95
N ARG A 64 -9.24 -13.41 -2.41
CA ARG A 64 -8.71 -14.55 -1.63
C ARG A 64 -7.53 -15.07 -2.44
N SER A 65 -6.33 -14.97 -1.89
CA SER A 65 -5.11 -15.00 -2.72
C SER A 65 -5.22 -16.16 -3.70
N ALA A 66 -5.09 -15.86 -5.00
CA ALA A 66 -4.96 -16.92 -5.99
C ALA A 66 -3.82 -17.86 -5.56
N ALA A 67 -2.80 -17.31 -4.89
CA ALA A 67 -1.81 -18.05 -4.12
C ALA A 67 -2.45 -19.09 -3.18
N ALA A 68 -3.30 -18.76 -2.21
CA ALA A 68 -3.91 -19.75 -1.31
C ALA A 68 -4.69 -20.86 -2.05
N ALA A 69 -5.46 -20.49 -3.07
CA ALA A 69 -6.22 -21.48 -3.86
C ALA A 69 -5.32 -22.38 -4.73
N VAL A 70 -4.31 -21.81 -5.37
CA VAL A 70 -3.33 -22.52 -6.22
C VAL A 70 -2.40 -23.35 -5.35
N THR A 71 -1.94 -22.82 -4.23
CA THR A 71 -1.17 -23.51 -3.19
C THR A 71 -1.93 -24.73 -2.67
N ALA A 72 -3.21 -24.58 -2.32
CA ALA A 72 -4.04 -25.72 -1.91
C ALA A 72 -4.15 -26.78 -3.02
N GLN A 73 -4.31 -26.38 -4.28
CA GLN A 73 -4.32 -27.31 -5.42
C GLN A 73 -2.97 -28.00 -5.64
N LEU A 74 -1.85 -27.29 -5.46
CA LEU A 74 -0.50 -27.82 -5.64
C LEU A 74 -0.17 -28.84 -4.54
N LEU A 75 -0.52 -28.53 -3.28
CA LEU A 75 -0.35 -29.46 -2.15
C LEU A 75 -1.18 -30.74 -2.31
N GLN A 76 -2.34 -30.67 -2.97
CA GLN A 76 -3.16 -31.86 -3.26
C GLN A 76 -2.62 -32.72 -4.40
N ARG A 77 -1.84 -32.15 -5.33
CA ARG A 77 -1.43 -32.82 -6.57
C ARG A 77 0.05 -33.21 -6.59
N LEU A 78 0.87 -32.64 -5.72
CA LEU A 78 2.31 -32.82 -5.69
C LEU A 78 2.79 -33.10 -4.25
N PRO A 79 3.77 -33.99 -4.05
CA PRO A 79 4.41 -34.17 -2.75
C PRO A 79 5.38 -33.00 -2.50
N VAL A 80 4.85 -31.89 -2.02
CA VAL A 80 5.63 -30.67 -1.71
C VAL A 80 6.36 -30.86 -0.39
N ALA A 81 7.70 -30.75 -0.41
CA ALA A 81 8.54 -30.88 0.79
C ALA A 81 8.73 -29.55 1.54
N ASP A 82 8.66 -28.42 0.83
CA ASP A 82 8.80 -27.08 1.41
C ASP A 82 8.01 -26.05 0.57
N LEU A 83 7.40 -25.09 1.25
CA LEU A 83 6.51 -24.10 0.65
C LEU A 83 6.52 -22.81 1.47
N THR A 84 6.98 -21.73 0.83
CA THR A 84 6.89 -20.37 1.37
C THR A 84 5.89 -19.57 0.53
N VAL A 85 4.92 -18.95 1.19
CA VAL A 85 4.01 -17.98 0.58
C VAL A 85 4.39 -16.61 1.11
N GLU A 86 4.84 -15.73 0.22
CA GLU A 86 5.20 -14.36 0.56
C GLU A 86 4.16 -13.40 0.00
N ASP A 87 3.67 -12.51 0.85
CA ASP A 87 2.88 -11.38 0.41
C ASP A 87 3.81 -10.34 -0.22
N PRO A 88 3.41 -9.69 -1.33
CA PRO A 88 4.21 -8.63 -1.92
C PRO A 88 4.38 -7.49 -0.91
N PRO A 89 5.56 -6.84 -0.88
CA PRO A 89 5.76 -5.65 -0.06
C PRO A 89 4.75 -4.57 -0.48
N LEU A 90 4.25 -3.79 0.47
CA LEU A 90 3.22 -2.77 0.25
C LEU A 90 3.60 -1.80 -0.88
N GLU A 91 4.89 -1.50 -1.00
CA GLU A 91 5.46 -0.67 -2.06
C GLU A 91 5.09 -1.18 -3.46
N ALA A 92 5.16 -2.50 -3.69
CA ALA A 92 4.84 -3.10 -4.98
C ALA A 92 3.33 -3.03 -5.30
N VAL A 93 2.48 -3.13 -4.28
CA VAL A 93 1.01 -3.02 -4.44
C VAL A 93 0.62 -1.59 -4.81
N ILE A 94 1.26 -0.58 -4.21
CA ILE A 94 1.00 0.83 -4.54
C ILE A 94 1.61 1.22 -5.89
N ASP A 95 2.75 0.65 -6.28
CA ASP A 95 3.31 0.86 -7.63
C ASP A 95 2.38 0.34 -8.73
N GLN A 96 1.72 -0.81 -8.51
CA GLN A 96 0.72 -1.34 -9.43
C GLN A 96 -0.51 -0.42 -9.58
N ILE A 97 -0.95 0.19 -8.48
CA ILE A 97 -2.01 1.22 -8.51
C ILE A 97 -1.61 2.39 -9.40
N TYR A 98 -0.38 2.86 -9.30
CA TYR A 98 0.13 3.93 -10.15
C TYR A 98 0.23 3.51 -11.62
N GLN A 99 0.51 2.24 -11.89
CA GLN A 99 0.75 1.71 -13.24
C GLN A 99 -0.51 1.27 -13.99
N GLY A 100 -1.67 1.11 -13.33
CA GLY A 100 -2.96 1.21 -14.03
C GLY A 100 -4.03 0.17 -13.72
N ASP A 101 -4.47 0.05 -12.46
CA ASP A 101 -5.84 -0.43 -12.21
C ASP A 101 -6.42 0.12 -10.89
N LEU A 102 -7.18 1.22 -10.99
CA LEU A 102 -7.81 1.92 -9.87
C LEU A 102 -9.33 1.80 -9.85
N THR A 103 -9.87 0.91 -10.69
CA THR A 103 -11.31 0.74 -10.97
C THR A 103 -12.16 0.26 -9.78
N GLY A 104 -11.56 -0.02 -8.62
CA GLY A 104 -12.23 -0.58 -7.44
C GLY A 104 -12.10 0.19 -6.12
N LEU A 105 -11.46 1.38 -6.12
CA LEU A 105 -11.24 2.18 -4.90
C LEU A 105 -12.31 3.26 -4.66
N GLU A 106 -13.28 3.43 -5.55
CA GLU A 106 -14.32 4.46 -5.39
C GLU A 106 -15.04 4.37 -4.04
N ALA A 107 -15.17 5.52 -3.37
CA ALA A 107 -15.87 5.64 -2.11
C ALA A 107 -17.34 5.18 -2.26
N PRO A 108 -17.91 4.43 -1.29
CA PRO A 108 -19.33 4.14 -1.31
C PRO A 108 -20.09 5.47 -1.18
N GLN A 109 -21.08 5.67 -2.06
CA GLN A 109 -22.02 6.79 -2.02
C GLN A 109 -22.93 6.71 -0.79
#